data_AF-A0A962HBK7-F1
#
_entry.id   AF-A0A962HBK7-F1
#
_cell.length_a   1.000
_cell.length_b   1.000
_cell.length_c   1.000
_cell.angle_alpha   90.00
_cell.angle_beta   90.00
_cell.angle_gamma   90.00
#
_symmetry.space_group_name_H-M   'P 1'
#
loop_
_entity.id
_entity.type
_entity.pdbx_description
1 polymer ?
#
loop_
_entity_poly.entity_id
_entity_poly.type
_entity_poly.pdbx_seq_one_letter_code
_entity_poly.pdbx_strand_id
1 'polypeptide(L)'
;MMSALGTTTILVRLAIYTLAHEHLALWQWSPANPWTWVIGLLLYDFTYYWQHRMGHEWNLLWASHGVHHSSDRFNLATALRVPSASMHLWTWMFALPLALLGFPPAVYAVAALLNLLYQFWIHTERIGSLGRFDRWFGSP
;
A
#
# COMPACT_ATOMS: atom_id res chain seq x y z
N MET A 1 -15.76 13.77 1.82
CA MET A 1 -16.06 13.53 0.38
C MET A 1 -14.74 13.20 -0.31
N MET A 2 -14.64 12.06 -0.99
CA MET A 2 -13.47 11.81 -1.85
C MET A 2 -13.48 12.83 -3.00
N SER A 3 -12.36 13.51 -3.22
CA SER A 3 -12.24 14.42 -4.36
C SER A 3 -12.25 13.60 -5.66
N ALA A 4 -12.75 14.18 -6.76
CA ALA A 4 -12.72 13.53 -8.08
C ALA A 4 -11.31 13.05 -8.45
N LEU A 5 -10.29 13.82 -8.07
CA LEU A 5 -8.87 13.48 -8.25
C LEU A 5 -8.50 12.19 -7.49
N GLY A 6 -8.95 12.04 -6.24
CA GLY A 6 -8.71 10.84 -5.42
C GLY A 6 -9.28 9.57 -6.03
N THR A 7 -10.52 9.64 -6.53
CA THR A 7 -11.18 8.54 -7.23
C THR A 7 -10.42 8.19 -8.51
N THR A 8 -10.03 9.19 -9.31
CA THR A 8 -9.27 8.98 -10.56
C THR A 8 -7.95 8.24 -10.30
N THR A 9 -7.19 8.62 -9.26
CA THR A 9 -5.92 7.94 -8.96
C THR A 9 -6.11 6.47 -8.55
N ILE A 10 -7.15 6.14 -7.79
CA ILE A 10 -7.46 4.75 -7.44
C ILE A 10 -7.78 3.95 -8.70
N LEU A 11 -8.62 4.50 -9.58
CA LEU A 11 -8.99 3.84 -10.83
C LEU A 11 -7.78 3.63 -11.76
N VAL A 12 -6.91 4.63 -11.90
CA VAL A 12 -5.69 4.52 -12.70
C VAL A 12 -4.76 3.44 -12.14
N ARG A 13 -4.55 3.41 -10.81
CA ARG A 13 -3.72 2.37 -10.18
C ARG A 13 -4.29 0.97 -10.38
N LEU A 14 -5.60 0.81 -10.22
CA LEU A 14 -6.26 -0.47 -10.45
C LEU A 14 -6.17 -0.88 -11.92
N ALA A 15 -6.36 0.06 -12.86
CA ALA A 15 -6.21 -0.20 -14.29
C ALA A 15 -4.79 -0.64 -14.65
N ILE A 16 -3.76 0.07 -14.18
CA ILE A 16 -2.36 -0.31 -14.38
C ILE A 16 -2.09 -1.70 -13.82
N TYR A 17 -2.56 -1.97 -12.60
CA TYR A 17 -2.40 -3.28 -11.98
C TYR A 17 -3.07 -4.39 -12.81
N THR A 18 -4.32 -4.18 -13.22
CA THR A 18 -5.08 -5.15 -14.03
C THR A 18 -4.38 -5.41 -15.36
N LEU A 19 -3.95 -4.36 -16.07
CA LEU A 19 -3.21 -4.52 -17.33
C LEU A 19 -1.88 -5.27 -17.14
N ALA A 20 -1.16 -4.98 -16.06
CA ALA A 20 0.07 -5.71 -15.74
C ALA A 20 -0.21 -7.18 -15.40
N HIS A 21 -1.29 -7.47 -14.66
CA HIS A 21 -1.70 -8.84 -14.35
C HIS A 21 -2.12 -9.60 -15.62
N GLU A 22 -2.90 -8.97 -16.51
CA GLU A 22 -3.38 -9.60 -17.74
C GLU A 22 -2.25 -9.91 -18.74
N HIS A 23 -1.25 -9.04 -18.83
CA HIS A 23 -0.20 -9.15 -19.85
C HIS A 23 1.16 -9.65 -19.35
N LEU A 24 1.46 -9.50 -18.06
CA LEU A 24 2.79 -9.76 -17.50
C LEU A 24 2.79 -10.79 -16.38
N ALA A 25 1.62 -11.28 -15.93
CA ALA A 25 1.58 -12.29 -14.87
C ALA A 25 2.30 -13.59 -15.28
N LEU A 26 3.21 -14.03 -14.41
CA LEU A 26 3.97 -15.27 -14.55
C LEU A 26 3.20 -16.49 -14.05
N TRP A 27 2.11 -16.27 -13.31
CA TRP A 27 1.25 -17.30 -12.72
C TRP A 27 -0.20 -16.82 -12.64
N GLN A 28 -1.15 -17.70 -12.32
CA GLN A 28 -2.55 -17.35 -12.10
C GLN A 28 -3.05 -17.97 -10.79
N TRP A 29 -3.30 -17.12 -9.79
CA TRP A 29 -3.85 -17.57 -8.52
C TRP A 29 -5.38 -17.64 -8.57
N SER A 30 -5.96 -18.68 -7.98
CA SER A 30 -7.41 -18.81 -7.88
C SER A 30 -7.95 -18.01 -6.69
N PRO A 31 -8.92 -17.09 -6.87
CA PRO A 31 -9.57 -16.40 -5.77
C PRO A 31 -10.48 -17.31 -4.93
N ALA A 32 -10.80 -18.52 -5.41
CA ALA A 32 -11.52 -19.53 -4.63
C ALA A 32 -10.63 -20.19 -3.56
N ASN A 33 -9.30 -20.09 -3.68
CA ASN A 33 -8.38 -20.62 -2.69
C ASN A 33 -8.14 -19.56 -1.59
N PRO A 34 -8.45 -19.83 -0.31
CA PRO A 34 -8.23 -18.88 0.78
C PRO A 34 -6.77 -18.48 0.94
N TRP A 35 -5.81 -19.35 0.58
CA TRP A 35 -4.38 -19.04 0.65
C TRP A 35 -3.97 -17.94 -0.33
N THR A 36 -4.67 -17.77 -1.45
CA THR A 36 -4.45 -16.64 -2.36
C THR A 36 -4.63 -15.30 -1.64
N TRP A 37 -5.63 -15.21 -0.76
CA TRP A 37 -5.91 -13.99 0.00
C TRP A 37 -4.90 -13.77 1.11
N VAL A 38 -4.55 -14.83 1.85
CA VAL A 38 -3.57 -14.75 2.95
C VAL A 38 -2.20 -14.36 2.41
N ILE A 39 -1.70 -15.07 1.40
CA ILE A 39 -0.39 -14.79 0.81
C ILE A 39 -0.41 -13.44 0.09
N GLY A 40 -1.50 -13.11 -0.61
CA GLY A 40 -1.67 -11.82 -1.26
C GLY A 40 -1.62 -10.65 -0.28
N LEU A 41 -2.25 -10.79 0.89
CA LEU A 41 -2.20 -9.77 1.95
C LEU A 41 -0.79 -9.62 2.53
N LEU A 42 -0.10 -10.73 2.83
CA LEU A 42 1.28 -10.69 3.35
C LEU A 42 2.24 -10.05 2.35
N LEU A 43 2.11 -10.40 1.07
CA LEU A 43 2.94 -9.83 0.02
C LEU A 43 2.63 -8.35 -0.20
N TYR A 44 1.36 -7.94 -0.10
CA TYR A 44 0.97 -6.54 -0.14
C TYR A 44 1.61 -5.76 1.02
N ASP A 45 1.52 -6.27 2.25
CA ASP A 45 2.13 -5.63 3.41
C ASP A 45 3.64 -5.44 3.23
N PHE A 46 4.31 -6.48 2.70
CA PHE A 46 5.73 -6.42 2.39
C PHE A 46 6.07 -5.33 1.35
N THR A 47 5.34 -5.25 0.24
CA THR A 47 5.61 -4.21 -0.77
C THR A 47 5.24 -2.82 -0.27
N TYR A 48 4.20 -2.71 0.56
CA TYR A 48 3.84 -1.46 1.23
C TYR A 48 4.92 -1.00 2.21
N TYR A 49 5.53 -1.90 2.98
CA TYR A 49 6.66 -1.57 3.86
C TYR A 49 7.79 -0.88 3.09
N TRP A 50 8.18 -1.43 1.94
CA TRP A 50 9.20 -0.81 1.09
C TRP A 50 8.75 0.51 0.50
N GLN A 51 7.50 0.61 0.05
CA GLN A 51 6.93 1.89 -0.39
C GLN A 51 7.03 2.96 0.71
N HIS A 52 6.63 2.62 1.93
CA HIS A 52 6.65 3.51 3.09
C HIS A 52 8.07 3.92 3.46
N ARG A 53 8.98 2.95 3.57
CA ARG A 53 10.40 3.18 3.86
C ARG A 53 11.05 4.09 2.83
N MET A 54 10.87 3.80 1.54
CA MET A 54 11.42 4.64 0.47
C MET A 54 10.78 6.03 0.46
N GLY A 55 9.52 6.16 0.89
CA GLY A 55 8.87 7.44 1.16
C GLY A 55 9.59 8.30 2.19
N HIS A 56 10.27 7.69 3.16
CA HIS A 56 11.10 8.39 4.16
C HIS A 56 12.55 8.61 3.73
N GLU A 57 13.04 7.87 2.74
CA GLU A 57 14.45 7.90 2.34
C GLU A 57 14.71 8.69 1.04
N TRP A 58 13.72 8.82 0.14
CA TRP A 58 13.90 9.40 -1.20
C TRP A 58 13.06 10.65 -1.39
N ASN A 59 13.67 11.79 -1.74
CA ASN A 59 13.00 13.08 -1.86
C ASN A 59 11.75 13.08 -2.77
N LEU A 60 11.77 12.32 -3.88
CA LEU A 60 10.62 12.22 -4.79
C LEU A 60 9.41 11.52 -4.13
N LEU A 61 9.68 10.49 -3.33
CA LEU A 61 8.64 9.74 -2.60
C LEU A 61 8.29 10.43 -1.27
N TRP A 62 9.21 11.18 -0.67
CA TRP A 62 8.91 12.06 0.46
C TRP A 62 7.96 13.19 0.04
N ALA A 63 8.16 13.75 -1.15
CA ALA A 63 7.27 14.76 -1.71
C ALA A 63 5.84 14.23 -1.92
N SER A 64 5.60 12.91 -1.86
CA SER A 64 4.25 12.33 -1.83
C SER A 64 3.80 11.85 -0.44
N HIS A 65 4.74 11.56 0.45
CA HIS A 65 4.49 10.93 1.74
C HIS A 65 4.42 11.92 2.92
N GLY A 66 5.28 12.96 2.90
CA GLY A 66 5.51 13.85 4.04
C GLY A 66 4.30 14.65 4.52
N VAL A 67 3.25 14.81 3.70
CA VAL A 67 2.00 15.49 4.14
C VAL A 67 1.29 14.72 5.26
N HIS A 68 1.42 13.40 5.30
CA HIS A 68 0.89 12.58 6.39
C HIS A 68 1.62 12.81 7.72
N HIS A 69 2.89 13.22 7.65
CA HIS A 69 3.74 13.54 8.80
C HIS A 69 3.70 15.04 9.16
N SER A 70 2.81 15.81 8.54
CA SER A 70 2.70 17.27 8.77
C SER A 70 1.90 17.67 10.01
N SER A 71 1.26 16.71 10.69
CA SER A 71 0.44 16.97 11.87
C SER A 71 1.09 16.41 13.12
N ASP A 72 1.12 17.21 14.18
CA ASP A 72 1.53 16.77 15.52
C ASP A 72 0.55 15.77 16.17
N ARG A 73 -0.58 15.45 15.52
CA ARG A 73 -1.59 14.50 16.02
C ARG A 73 -1.72 13.30 15.08
N PHE A 74 -1.07 12.20 15.46
CA PHE A 74 -1.22 10.88 14.83
C PHE A 74 -2.56 10.23 15.23
N ASN A 75 -3.60 10.36 14.39
CA ASN A 75 -4.88 9.70 14.59
C ASN A 75 -5.51 9.21 13.26
N LEU A 76 -6.58 8.42 13.35
CA LEU A 76 -7.29 7.82 12.21
C LEU A 76 -7.72 8.83 11.15
N ALA A 77 -8.21 9.99 11.58
CA ALA A 77 -8.63 11.05 10.68
C ALA A 77 -7.44 11.74 9.98
N THR A 78 -6.29 11.84 10.64
CA THR A 78 -5.04 12.37 10.07
C THR A 78 -4.45 11.41 9.02
N ALA A 79 -4.45 10.10 9.25
CA ALA A 79 -3.91 9.15 8.26
C ALA A 79 -4.87 8.93 7.08
N LEU A 80 -6.19 9.03 7.30
CA LEU A 80 -7.21 9.00 6.24
C LEU A 80 -7.34 10.33 5.48
N ARG A 81 -6.60 11.37 5.86
CA ARG A 81 -6.43 12.55 5.00
C ARG A 81 -5.63 12.11 3.79
N VAL A 82 -6.37 11.64 2.78
CA VAL A 82 -5.81 11.27 1.49
C VAL A 82 -5.08 12.51 0.95
N PRO A 83 -3.75 12.45 0.76
CA PRO A 83 -2.99 13.48 0.09
C PRO A 83 -3.63 13.79 -1.25
N SER A 84 -3.39 14.98 -1.78
CA SER A 84 -3.75 15.27 -3.16
C SER A 84 -3.35 14.09 -4.06
N ALA A 85 -4.28 13.62 -4.89
CA ALA A 85 -4.11 12.38 -5.63
C ALA A 85 -2.93 12.40 -6.63
N SER A 86 -2.32 13.57 -6.84
CA SER A 86 -1.05 13.78 -7.54
C SER A 86 0.17 13.20 -6.81
N MET A 87 0.09 12.99 -5.49
CA MET A 87 1.19 12.45 -4.68
C MET A 87 1.37 10.94 -4.86
N HIS A 88 0.32 10.17 -5.14
CA HIS A 88 0.42 8.71 -5.28
C HIS A 88 0.91 8.23 -6.65
N LEU A 89 1.27 9.14 -7.56
CA LEU A 89 1.60 8.84 -8.96
C LEU A 89 2.77 7.84 -9.12
N TRP A 90 3.65 7.73 -8.13
CA TRP A 90 4.82 6.84 -8.19
C TRP A 90 4.63 5.52 -7.43
N THR A 91 3.54 5.38 -6.69
CA THR A 91 3.33 4.25 -5.77
C THR A 91 2.80 2.99 -6.46
N TRP A 92 2.26 3.10 -7.68
CA TRP A 92 1.75 1.95 -8.44
C TRP A 92 2.84 0.91 -8.74
N MET A 93 4.10 1.34 -8.83
CA MET A 93 5.25 0.49 -9.11
C MET A 93 5.42 -0.60 -8.04
N PHE A 94 5.11 -0.29 -6.78
CA PHE A 94 5.19 -1.22 -5.65
C PHE A 94 4.09 -2.30 -5.67
N ALA A 95 3.03 -2.11 -6.48
CA ALA A 95 2.01 -3.12 -6.69
C ALA A 95 2.40 -4.13 -7.79
N LEU A 96 3.35 -3.80 -8.66
CA LEU A 96 3.76 -4.67 -9.78
C LEU A 96 4.25 -6.05 -9.35
N PRO A 97 5.00 -6.24 -8.24
CA PRO A 97 5.38 -7.58 -7.80
C PRO A 97 4.19 -8.52 -7.60
N LEU A 98 3.07 -8.05 -7.05
CA LEU A 98 1.86 -8.86 -6.89
C LEU A 98 1.23 -9.20 -8.26
N ALA A 99 1.18 -8.23 -9.17
CA ALA A 99 0.65 -8.44 -10.52
C ALA A 99 1.48 -9.46 -11.31
N LEU A 100 2.81 -9.32 -11.28
CA LEU A 100 3.75 -10.25 -11.92
C LEU A 100 3.67 -11.65 -11.32
N LEU A 101 3.46 -11.77 -10.01
CA LEU A 101 3.23 -13.06 -9.35
C LEU A 101 1.83 -13.63 -9.56
N GLY A 102 0.95 -12.91 -10.27
CA GLY A 102 -0.34 -13.43 -10.72
C GLY A 102 -1.50 -13.26 -9.76
N PHE A 103 -1.38 -12.43 -8.73
CA PHE A 103 -2.46 -12.21 -7.78
C PHE A 103 -3.63 -11.44 -8.44
N PRO A 104 -4.87 -11.94 -8.38
CA PRO A 104 -6.02 -11.30 -9.01
C PRO A 104 -6.20 -9.84 -8.55
N PRO A 105 -6.67 -8.93 -9.43
CA PRO A 105 -6.94 -7.53 -9.07
C PRO A 105 -7.85 -7.36 -7.84
N ALA A 106 -8.80 -8.28 -7.64
CA ALA A 106 -9.67 -8.29 -6.46
C ALA A 106 -8.87 -8.50 -5.15
N VAL A 107 -7.88 -9.39 -5.16
CA VAL A 107 -7.01 -9.67 -4.00
C VAL A 107 -6.16 -8.44 -3.68
N TYR A 108 -5.59 -7.81 -4.71
CA TYR A 108 -4.86 -6.55 -4.56
C TYR A 108 -5.73 -5.43 -3.95
N ALA A 109 -6.95 -5.24 -4.47
CA ALA A 109 -7.85 -4.19 -4.01
C ALA A 109 -8.27 -4.40 -2.54
N VAL A 110 -8.60 -5.64 -2.16
CA VAL A 110 -8.95 -5.99 -0.78
C VAL A 110 -7.75 -5.88 0.15
N ALA A 111 -6.58 -6.36 -0.26
CA ALA A 111 -5.36 -6.23 0.54
C ALA A 111 -4.99 -4.76 0.78
N ALA A 112 -5.13 -3.90 -0.24
CA ALA A 112 -4.92 -2.46 -0.11
C ALA A 112 -5.88 -1.81 0.88
N LEU A 113 -7.16 -2.21 0.85
CA LEU A 113 -8.16 -1.73 1.79
C LEU A 113 -7.87 -2.18 3.23
N LEU A 114 -7.54 -3.46 3.42
CA LEU A 114 -7.20 -4.00 4.74
C LEU A 114 -5.95 -3.31 5.30
N ASN A 115 -4.92 -3.14 4.47
CA ASN A 115 -3.72 -2.38 4.82
C ASN A 115 -4.05 -0.96 5.26
N LEU A 116 -4.84 -0.23 4.49
CA LEU A 116 -5.28 1.11 4.89
C LEU A 116 -5.94 1.14 6.27
N LEU A 117 -6.68 0.09 6.65
CA LEU A 117 -7.36 0.00 7.94
C LEU A 117 -6.42 -0.37 9.11
N TYR A 118 -5.44 -1.25 8.91
CA TYR A 118 -4.57 -1.71 10.00
C TYR A 118 -3.27 -0.91 10.18
N GLN A 119 -2.86 -0.06 9.23
CA GLN A 119 -1.59 0.69 9.28
C GLN A 119 -1.48 1.73 10.43
N PHE A 120 -2.50 1.86 11.28
CA PHE A 120 -2.35 2.51 12.60
C PHE A 120 -1.44 1.75 13.54
N TRP A 121 -1.34 0.44 13.35
CA TRP A 121 -0.49 -0.43 14.13
C TRP A 121 0.97 0.03 14.12
N ILE A 122 1.48 0.51 12.99
CA ILE A 122 2.85 1.05 12.88
C ILE A 122 3.00 2.50 13.37
N HIS A 123 1.91 3.12 13.84
CA HIS A 123 1.88 4.50 14.33
C HIS A 123 1.32 4.56 15.76
N THR A 124 1.57 3.52 16.57
CA THR A 124 1.19 3.49 17.99
C THR A 124 2.39 3.65 18.90
N GLU A 125 2.28 4.52 19.91
CA GLU A 125 3.32 4.68 20.95
C GLU A 125 3.22 3.63 22.06
N ARG A 126 2.21 2.74 22.03
CA ARG A 126 1.94 1.77 23.09
C ARG A 126 2.86 0.57 23.07
N ILE A 127 3.43 0.25 21.91
CA ILE A 127 4.34 -0.88 21.69
C ILE A 127 5.63 -0.23 21.20
N GLY A 128 6.74 -0.52 21.87
CA GLY A 128 8.07 -0.05 21.44
C GLY A 128 8.67 -0.94 20.35
N SER A 129 9.87 -0.57 19.91
CA SER A 129 10.61 -1.27 18.84
C SER A 129 10.69 -2.79 19.04
N LEU A 130 10.41 -3.55 17.96
CA LEU A 130 10.59 -5.00 17.88
C LEU A 130 11.98 -5.38 17.34
N GLY A 131 12.94 -4.43 17.36
CA GLY A 131 14.34 -4.65 17.07
C GLY A 131 14.62 -4.91 15.58
N ARG A 132 15.10 -6.11 15.24
CA ARG A 132 15.48 -6.44 13.84
C ARG A 132 14.27 -6.58 12.92
N PHE A 133 13.09 -6.84 13.49
CA PHE A 133 11.86 -7.02 12.74
C PHE A 133 11.43 -5.73 12.03
N ASP A 134 11.57 -4.59 12.69
CA ASP A 134 11.26 -3.24 12.18
C ASP A 134 12.06 -2.86 10.92
N ARG A 135 13.14 -3.59 10.61
CA ARG A 135 13.94 -3.36 9.41
C ARG A 135 13.38 -4.01 8.15
N TRP A 136 12.41 -4.91 8.28
CA TRP A 136 11.89 -5.69 7.16
C TRP A 136 10.35 -5.66 7.06
N PHE A 137 9.67 -5.21 8.11
CA PHE A 137 8.21 -5.21 8.22
C PHE A 137 7.70 -3.92 8.85
N GLY A 138 6.43 -3.60 8.58
CA GLY A 138 5.71 -2.56 9.29
C GLY A 138 5.32 -3.03 10.69
N SER A 139 6.15 -2.73 11.69
CA SER A 139 5.87 -2.93 13.12
C SER A 139 5.70 -1.61 13.88
N PRO A 140 5.09 -1.65 15.09
CA PRO A 140 4.96 -0.50 15.98
C PRO A 140 6.29 0.10 16.41
#